data_AF-A0A2P8AU76-F1
#
_entry.id   AF-A0A2P8AU76-F1
#
_cell.length_a   1.000
_cell.length_b   1.000
_cell.length_c   1.000
_cell.angle_alpha   90.00
_cell.angle_beta   90.00
_cell.angle_gamma   90.00
#
_symmetry.space_group_name_H-M   'P 1'
#
loop_
_entity.id
_entity.type
_entity.pdbx_description
1 polymer ?
#
loop_
_entity_poly.entity_id
_entity_poly.type
_entity_poly.pdbx_seq_one_letter_code
_entity_poly.pdbx_strand_id
1 'polypeptide(L)'
;MSAATRDEVMRRLFSPLTTKVLVHDWNYGDYSTIGSGLLADSAVRTDPLFGGIAWHGYWGDPAVGSQVHGQYPAVPQFSTEHSGGTWIANQHNEDMADIVNYARNWSRSVVKWSLAVNQYMGPHNGGCGTCTGLITVQEGGARAGQVDYTIEYYTTGHLTKFRPARGAADRLHRQRHRAERRVPQPGRVQGAARAQRRQLRPVGEDGLGRAVLHLHPAGPHHRHVHLVRQPVRRGRHADRPITGIGGKCLDVTDNSSADGTPAQIWSCTGGANQQWTRAADGTLRSLGKCLDVAGGGTADGTRVQLWTCNGSAAQQWTWTAGRDLVNPQANKCLDVTGNTSADGTKTQIWSCTGGANQKWTLPS
;
A
#
# COMPACT_ATOMS: atom_id res chain seq x y z
N MET A 1 -2.79 3.17 -41.18
CA MET A 1 -2.66 4.08 -40.02
C MET A 1 -1.21 4.39 -39.69
N SER A 2 -0.32 3.40 -39.47
CA SER A 2 1.07 3.67 -39.06
C SER A 2 1.87 4.58 -40.01
N ALA A 3 1.72 4.39 -41.33
CA ALA A 3 2.36 5.27 -42.33
C ALA A 3 1.90 6.73 -42.23
N ALA A 4 0.60 6.99 -42.02
CA ALA A 4 0.08 8.34 -41.85
C ALA A 4 0.57 8.97 -40.52
N THR A 5 0.59 8.20 -39.43
CA THR A 5 1.15 8.65 -38.14
C THR A 5 2.62 9.07 -38.27
N ARG A 6 3.43 8.30 -38.99
CA ARG A 6 4.85 8.60 -39.19
C ARG A 6 5.07 9.73 -40.19
N ASP A 7 4.56 9.56 -41.41
CA ASP A 7 4.96 10.39 -42.56
C ASP A 7 4.23 11.71 -42.66
N GLU A 8 3.06 11.82 -42.03
CA GLU A 8 2.24 13.03 -42.06
C GLU A 8 2.22 13.72 -40.69
N VAL A 9 1.88 13.01 -39.62
CA VAL A 9 1.79 13.63 -38.29
C VAL A 9 3.18 13.94 -37.75
N MET A 10 4.00 12.93 -37.47
CA MET A 10 5.32 13.17 -36.84
C MET A 10 6.24 13.97 -37.76
N ARG A 11 6.37 13.59 -39.03
CA ARG A 11 7.34 14.22 -39.94
C ARG A 11 6.93 15.56 -40.51
N ARG A 12 5.63 15.82 -40.79
CA ARG A 12 5.21 17.09 -41.43
C ARG A 12 4.63 18.10 -40.44
N LEU A 13 3.81 17.67 -39.48
CA LEU A 13 3.13 18.61 -38.57
C LEU A 13 3.98 19.02 -37.37
N PHE A 14 4.88 18.14 -36.91
CA PHE A 14 5.64 18.35 -35.68
C PHE A 14 7.14 18.58 -35.88
N SER A 15 7.64 18.69 -37.11
CA SER A 15 9.02 19.17 -37.35
C SER A 15 8.97 20.69 -37.61
N PRO A 16 9.52 21.57 -36.74
CA PRO A 16 10.68 21.39 -35.85
C PRO A 16 10.36 21.30 -34.33
N LEU A 17 9.14 20.92 -33.95
CA LEU A 17 8.73 20.81 -32.55
C LEU A 17 9.42 19.62 -31.86
N THR A 18 9.65 19.74 -30.55
CA THR A 18 10.18 18.66 -29.71
C THR A 18 9.07 17.89 -28.98
N THR A 19 7.82 18.31 -29.18
CA THR A 19 6.62 17.71 -28.59
C THR A 19 6.52 16.24 -28.99
N LYS A 20 6.30 15.39 -27.99
CA LYS A 20 6.14 13.95 -28.20
C LYS A 20 4.70 13.61 -28.60
N VAL A 21 4.55 12.65 -29.49
CA VAL A 21 3.27 12.12 -29.97
C VAL A 21 2.96 10.81 -29.25
N LEU A 22 1.82 10.74 -28.58
CA LEU A 22 1.27 9.49 -28.05
C LEU A 22 0.34 8.88 -29.09
N VAL A 23 0.41 7.56 -29.26
CA VAL A 23 -0.46 6.81 -30.19
C VAL A 23 -1.60 6.12 -29.43
N HIS A 24 -2.60 5.62 -30.18
CA HIS A 24 -3.82 4.95 -29.67
C HIS A 24 -4.86 5.90 -29.08
N ASP A 25 -4.59 6.49 -27.91
CA ASP A 25 -5.48 7.42 -27.18
C ASP A 25 -6.94 6.96 -27.13
N TRP A 26 -7.12 5.70 -26.73
CA TRP A 26 -8.42 5.04 -26.65
C TRP A 26 -8.41 3.94 -25.59
N ASN A 27 -9.53 3.24 -25.43
CA ASN A 27 -9.72 2.22 -24.40
C ASN A 27 -8.75 1.02 -24.55
N TYR A 28 -8.45 0.38 -23.43
CA TYR A 28 -7.60 -0.82 -23.39
C TYR A 28 -8.18 -1.97 -24.22
N GLY A 29 -9.50 -2.15 -24.21
CA GLY A 29 -10.13 -3.28 -24.90
C GLY A 29 -10.07 -3.20 -26.42
N ASP A 30 -9.84 -2.01 -26.99
CA ASP A 30 -9.69 -1.80 -28.44
C ASP A 30 -8.24 -1.93 -28.91
N TYR A 31 -7.32 -2.29 -28.02
CA TYR A 31 -5.91 -2.39 -28.37
C TYR A 31 -5.65 -3.39 -29.51
N SER A 32 -6.31 -4.55 -29.49
CA SER A 32 -6.07 -5.59 -30.49
C SER A 32 -6.44 -5.14 -31.90
N THR A 33 -7.46 -4.29 -32.04
CA THR A 33 -8.02 -3.86 -33.32
C THR A 33 -7.39 -2.55 -33.83
N ILE A 34 -7.04 -1.62 -32.93
CA ILE A 34 -6.58 -0.28 -33.31
C ILE A 34 -5.11 -0.05 -32.93
N GLY A 35 -4.74 -0.34 -31.68
CA GLY A 35 -3.43 0.04 -31.13
C GLY A 35 -2.29 -0.89 -31.52
N SER A 36 -2.56 -2.19 -31.68
CA SER A 36 -1.54 -3.23 -31.87
C SER A 36 -0.72 -3.03 -33.14
N GLY A 37 -1.38 -2.66 -34.25
CA GLY A 37 -0.72 -2.39 -35.53
C GLY A 37 0.20 -1.17 -35.50
N LEU A 38 -0.14 -0.15 -34.71
CA LEU A 38 0.70 1.05 -34.54
C LEU A 38 2.00 0.72 -33.82
N LEU A 39 1.96 -0.15 -32.80
CA LEU A 39 3.16 -0.58 -32.08
C LEU A 39 3.96 -1.66 -32.81
N ALA A 40 3.33 -2.48 -33.65
CA ALA A 40 4.03 -3.46 -34.48
C ALA A 40 5.00 -2.80 -35.46
N ASP A 41 4.68 -1.60 -35.95
CA ASP A 41 5.54 -0.83 -36.84
C ASP A 41 6.75 -0.25 -36.07
N SER A 42 7.93 -0.82 -36.32
CA SER A 42 9.17 -0.35 -35.69
C SER A 42 9.51 1.09 -36.07
N ALA A 43 9.15 1.55 -37.28
CA ALA A 43 9.46 2.89 -37.72
C ALA A 43 8.70 3.95 -36.92
N VAL A 44 7.48 3.64 -36.45
CA VAL A 44 6.75 4.49 -35.51
C VAL A 44 7.49 4.54 -34.17
N ARG A 45 7.87 3.38 -33.61
CA ARG A 45 8.50 3.31 -32.29
C ARG A 45 9.91 3.93 -32.23
N THR A 46 10.63 3.93 -33.34
CA THR A 46 11.98 4.51 -33.41
C THR A 46 11.98 5.97 -33.86
N ASP A 47 10.82 6.54 -34.22
CA ASP A 47 10.74 7.94 -34.61
C ASP A 47 11.13 8.85 -33.43
N PRO A 48 11.97 9.89 -33.63
CA PRO A 48 12.37 10.79 -32.55
C PRO A 48 11.20 11.47 -31.83
N LEU A 49 10.04 11.64 -32.46
CA LEU A 49 8.87 12.27 -31.87
C LEU A 49 7.92 11.29 -31.20
N PHE A 50 8.16 9.98 -31.29
CA PHE A 50 7.36 8.99 -30.60
C PHE A 50 7.49 9.14 -29.07
N GLY A 51 6.36 9.35 -28.41
CA GLY A 51 6.26 9.54 -26.96
C GLY A 51 5.83 8.29 -26.20
N GLY A 52 5.15 7.35 -26.87
CA GLY A 52 4.56 6.18 -26.24
C GLY A 52 3.11 5.93 -26.69
N ILE A 53 2.40 5.14 -25.90
CA ILE A 53 0.98 4.81 -26.12
C ILE A 53 0.12 5.43 -25.01
N ALA A 54 -1.05 5.93 -25.40
CA ALA A 54 -2.05 6.55 -24.53
C ALA A 54 -3.27 5.64 -24.35
N TRP A 55 -3.87 5.68 -23.16
CA TRP A 55 -4.98 4.81 -22.76
C TRP A 55 -6.12 5.57 -22.11
N HIS A 56 -7.35 5.22 -22.50
CA HIS A 56 -8.58 5.60 -21.81
C HIS A 56 -9.06 4.47 -20.90
N GLY A 57 -9.68 4.84 -19.78
CA GLY A 57 -10.12 3.95 -18.73
C GLY A 57 -11.55 3.41 -18.83
N TYR A 58 -12.29 3.68 -19.91
CA TYR A 58 -13.74 3.43 -19.93
C TYR A 58 -14.13 1.98 -20.22
N TRP A 59 -13.23 1.20 -20.85
CA TRP A 59 -13.49 -0.19 -21.20
C TRP A 59 -12.21 -1.02 -21.39
N GLY A 60 -12.30 -2.32 -21.09
CA GLY A 60 -11.21 -3.28 -21.20
C GLY A 60 -10.28 -3.34 -19.98
N ASP A 61 -9.45 -4.39 -19.92
CA ASP A 61 -8.58 -4.65 -18.78
C ASP A 61 -7.22 -3.94 -18.92
N PRO A 62 -6.79 -3.11 -17.94
CA PRO A 62 -5.47 -2.50 -17.92
C PRO A 62 -4.30 -3.50 -17.99
N ALA A 63 -4.52 -4.80 -17.73
CA ALA A 63 -3.55 -5.87 -17.95
C ALA A 63 -2.95 -5.87 -19.37
N VAL A 64 -3.67 -5.34 -20.37
CA VAL A 64 -3.14 -5.10 -21.71
C VAL A 64 -1.85 -4.28 -21.67
N GLY A 65 -1.73 -3.29 -20.78
CA GLY A 65 -0.49 -2.52 -20.61
C GLY A 65 0.71 -3.39 -20.22
N SER A 66 0.50 -4.44 -19.43
CA SER A 66 1.54 -5.43 -19.12
C SER A 66 1.89 -6.32 -20.31
N GLN A 67 0.93 -6.66 -21.16
CA GLN A 67 1.17 -7.38 -22.42
C GLN A 67 2.03 -6.53 -23.37
N VAL A 68 1.65 -5.26 -23.55
CA VAL A 68 2.40 -4.27 -24.34
C VAL A 68 3.82 -4.11 -23.80
N HIS A 69 4.00 -4.04 -22.48
CA HIS A 69 5.34 -3.95 -21.89
C HIS A 69 6.17 -5.22 -22.13
N GLY A 70 5.56 -6.41 -22.06
CA GLY A 70 6.24 -7.67 -22.36
C GLY A 70 6.73 -7.74 -23.81
N GLN A 71 5.94 -7.23 -24.76
CA GLN A 71 6.27 -7.24 -26.18
C GLN A 71 7.20 -6.08 -26.58
N TYR A 72 7.00 -4.90 -25.99
CA TYR A 72 7.71 -3.66 -26.31
C TYR A 72 8.16 -2.93 -25.04
N PRO A 73 9.18 -3.44 -24.32
CA PRO A 73 9.54 -2.95 -22.98
C PRO A 73 9.99 -1.49 -22.93
N ALA A 74 10.49 -0.97 -24.05
CA ALA A 74 10.93 0.42 -24.18
C ALA A 74 9.77 1.41 -24.37
N VAL A 75 8.56 0.96 -24.74
CA VAL A 75 7.42 1.85 -25.04
C VAL A 75 6.86 2.45 -23.75
N PRO A 76 6.91 3.79 -23.58
CA PRO A 76 6.22 4.47 -22.49
C PRO A 76 4.70 4.35 -22.62
N GLN A 77 4.00 4.30 -21.50
CA GLN A 77 2.54 4.17 -21.47
C GLN A 77 1.94 5.24 -20.56
N PHE A 78 0.80 5.79 -20.94
CA PHE A 78 0.14 6.90 -20.24
C PHE A 78 -1.37 6.69 -20.22
N SER A 79 -1.98 6.72 -19.04
CA SER A 79 -3.44 6.80 -18.94
C SER A 79 -3.79 8.28 -19.02
N THR A 80 -4.46 8.64 -20.10
CA THR A 80 -4.70 10.02 -20.54
C THR A 80 -6.12 10.47 -20.26
N GLU A 81 -7.04 9.53 -20.03
CA GLU A 81 -8.42 9.88 -19.77
C GLU A 81 -9.18 8.84 -18.94
N HIS A 82 -9.86 9.30 -17.89
CA HIS A 82 -10.99 8.61 -17.28
C HIS A 82 -11.91 9.63 -16.57
N SER A 83 -13.22 9.52 -16.77
CA SER A 83 -14.19 10.43 -16.12
C SER A 83 -14.76 9.81 -14.85
N GLY A 84 -15.15 10.65 -13.90
CA GLY A 84 -16.17 10.22 -12.93
C GLY A 84 -17.56 10.36 -13.54
N GLY A 85 -18.56 9.80 -12.89
CA GLY A 85 -19.94 10.08 -13.29
C GLY A 85 -20.99 9.33 -12.50
N THR A 86 -22.24 9.70 -12.76
CA THR A 86 -23.40 9.18 -11.99
C THR A 86 -23.64 7.69 -12.16
N TRP A 87 -23.04 7.06 -13.18
CA TRP A 87 -23.08 5.61 -13.39
C TRP A 87 -22.14 4.83 -12.45
N ILE A 88 -21.23 5.52 -11.74
CA ILE A 88 -20.25 4.89 -10.85
C ILE A 88 -20.79 4.89 -9.43
N ALA A 89 -21.18 3.72 -8.95
CA ALA A 89 -21.78 3.57 -7.61
C ALA A 89 -20.84 3.98 -6.46
N ASN A 90 -19.53 3.86 -6.64
CA ASN A 90 -18.53 4.28 -5.67
C ASN A 90 -17.30 4.86 -6.37
N GLN A 91 -17.33 6.17 -6.62
CA GLN A 91 -16.26 6.90 -7.31
C GLN A 91 -14.91 6.79 -6.60
N HIS A 92 -14.91 6.71 -5.27
CA HIS A 92 -13.67 6.60 -4.49
C HIS A 92 -12.97 5.28 -4.78
N ASN A 93 -13.71 4.17 -4.77
CA ASN A 93 -13.16 2.85 -5.05
C ASN A 93 -12.64 2.75 -6.49
N GLU A 94 -13.40 3.32 -7.43
CA GLU A 94 -13.03 3.35 -8.85
C GLU A 94 -11.71 4.09 -9.07
N ASP A 95 -11.64 5.35 -8.64
CA ASP A 95 -10.43 6.16 -8.81
C ASP A 95 -9.22 5.53 -8.11
N MET A 96 -9.44 4.92 -6.93
CA MET A 96 -8.35 4.25 -6.23
C MET A 96 -7.88 2.98 -6.91
N ALA A 97 -8.80 2.21 -7.48
CA ALA A 97 -8.47 1.05 -8.29
C ALA A 97 -7.69 1.48 -9.54
N ASP A 98 -8.13 2.51 -10.24
CA ASP A 98 -7.48 3.08 -11.43
C ASP A 98 -6.05 3.54 -11.15
N ILE A 99 -5.86 4.38 -10.12
CA ILE A 99 -4.55 4.89 -9.71
C ILE A 99 -3.57 3.73 -9.48
N VAL A 100 -4.03 2.66 -8.83
CA VAL A 100 -3.20 1.50 -8.54
C VAL A 100 -3.00 0.62 -9.78
N ASN A 101 -4.06 0.33 -10.53
CA ASN A 101 -4.05 -0.64 -11.63
C ASN A 101 -3.33 -0.11 -12.86
N TYR A 102 -3.57 1.15 -13.24
CA TYR A 102 -2.80 1.80 -14.30
C TYR A 102 -1.33 1.86 -13.92
N ALA A 103 -1.03 2.32 -12.70
CA ALA A 103 0.32 2.37 -12.21
C ALA A 103 0.96 0.99 -12.10
N ARG A 104 0.20 -0.11 -11.89
CA ARG A 104 0.63 -1.52 -11.87
C ARG A 104 0.89 -2.09 -13.26
N ASN A 105 0.16 -1.60 -14.26
CA ASN A 105 0.27 -2.01 -15.66
C ASN A 105 1.02 -0.99 -16.51
N TRP A 106 2.15 -0.51 -15.97
CA TRP A 106 3.17 0.28 -16.67
C TRP A 106 2.80 1.70 -17.08
N SER A 107 1.57 2.14 -16.81
CA SER A 107 1.20 3.54 -17.01
C SER A 107 2.03 4.47 -16.13
N ARG A 108 2.41 5.61 -16.70
CA ARG A 108 3.20 6.67 -16.08
C ARG A 108 2.33 7.84 -15.60
N SER A 109 1.06 7.85 -15.96
CA SER A 109 0.10 8.90 -15.64
C SER A 109 -1.27 8.31 -15.29
N VAL A 110 -2.06 9.12 -14.59
CA VAL A 110 -3.51 9.00 -14.52
C VAL A 110 -4.05 10.41 -14.67
N VAL A 111 -4.92 10.61 -15.66
CA VAL A 111 -5.49 11.92 -15.98
C VAL A 111 -7.00 11.78 -15.97
N LYS A 112 -7.66 12.58 -15.12
CA LYS A 112 -9.12 12.68 -15.10
C LYS A 112 -9.56 13.70 -16.14
N TRP A 113 -10.74 13.50 -16.70
CA TRP A 113 -11.23 14.29 -17.82
C TRP A 113 -11.51 15.76 -17.47
N SER A 114 -12.62 16.05 -16.81
CA SER A 114 -12.99 17.43 -16.49
C SER A 114 -12.37 17.89 -15.17
N LEU A 115 -11.68 19.03 -15.20
CA LEU A 115 -11.25 19.70 -13.97
C LEU A 115 -12.47 20.22 -13.19
N ALA A 116 -13.38 20.90 -13.87
CA ALA A 116 -14.55 21.52 -13.27
C ALA A 116 -15.79 21.31 -14.16
N VAL A 117 -16.92 21.05 -13.53
CA VAL A 117 -18.26 21.08 -14.15
C VAL A 117 -19.22 21.82 -13.22
N ASN A 118 -20.37 22.28 -13.70
CA ASN A 118 -21.40 22.86 -12.84
C ASN A 118 -22.22 21.78 -12.13
N GLN A 119 -23.16 22.19 -11.27
CA GLN A 119 -24.01 21.26 -10.51
C GLN A 119 -24.97 20.43 -11.38
N TYR A 120 -25.03 20.73 -12.68
CA TYR A 120 -25.78 19.98 -13.69
C TYR A 120 -24.86 19.19 -14.62
N MET A 121 -23.59 18.99 -14.26
CA MET A 121 -22.59 18.25 -15.04
C MET A 121 -22.26 18.88 -16.41
N GLY A 122 -22.44 20.19 -16.54
CA GLY A 122 -22.15 20.96 -17.74
C GLY A 122 -21.11 22.07 -17.54
N PRO A 123 -20.93 22.96 -18.54
CA PRO A 123 -21.49 22.85 -19.88
C PRO A 123 -20.82 21.70 -20.67
N HIS A 124 -21.59 21.03 -21.53
CA HIS A 124 -21.07 20.06 -22.49
C HIS A 124 -21.74 20.27 -23.85
N ASN A 125 -21.02 20.05 -24.94
CA ASN A 125 -21.53 20.17 -26.30
C ASN A 125 -21.64 18.77 -26.92
N GLY A 126 -22.69 18.04 -26.57
CA GLY A 126 -22.77 16.58 -26.80
C GLY A 126 -21.88 15.78 -25.84
N GLY A 127 -21.71 14.48 -26.11
CA GLY A 127 -20.89 13.61 -25.27
C GLY A 127 -21.53 13.29 -23.91
N CYS A 128 -20.75 13.42 -22.84
CA CYS A 128 -21.13 12.95 -21.51
C CYS A 128 -21.90 14.00 -20.70
N GLY A 129 -23.22 13.81 -20.55
CA GLY A 129 -24.08 14.65 -19.70
C GLY A 129 -24.20 14.19 -18.24
N THR A 130 -23.48 13.13 -17.88
CA THR A 130 -23.51 12.52 -16.54
C THR A 130 -22.12 12.48 -15.90
N CYS A 131 -21.14 13.14 -16.53
CA CYS A 131 -19.75 13.16 -16.10
C CYS A 131 -19.55 14.14 -14.96
N THR A 132 -18.77 13.73 -13.98
CA THR A 132 -18.36 14.58 -12.87
C THR A 132 -16.93 15.09 -13.09
N GLY A 133 -16.67 16.29 -12.58
CA GLY A 133 -15.34 16.90 -12.58
C GLY A 133 -14.62 16.69 -11.24
N LEU A 134 -13.36 17.11 -11.17
CA LEU A 134 -12.63 17.21 -9.89
C LEU A 134 -13.30 18.21 -8.95
N ILE A 135 -13.92 19.26 -9.47
CA ILE A 135 -14.71 20.18 -8.67
C ILE A 135 -16.05 20.47 -9.34
N THR A 136 -17.02 20.84 -8.51
CA THR A 136 -18.28 21.41 -8.97
C THR A 136 -18.27 22.91 -8.71
N VAL A 137 -18.45 23.72 -9.76
CA VAL A 137 -18.63 25.17 -9.64
C VAL A 137 -20.11 25.48 -9.69
N GLN A 138 -20.65 26.01 -8.60
CA GLN A 138 -22.08 26.30 -8.48
C GLN A 138 -22.45 27.51 -9.33
N GLU A 139 -23.44 27.36 -10.20
CA GLU A 139 -23.95 28.41 -11.08
C GLU A 139 -25.39 28.79 -10.73
N GLY A 140 -25.66 30.08 -10.54
CA GLY A 140 -26.99 30.57 -10.20
C GLY A 140 -27.42 30.31 -8.75
N GLY A 141 -28.48 31.01 -8.32
CA GLY A 141 -29.01 30.93 -6.96
C GLY A 141 -28.04 31.41 -5.87
N ALA A 142 -28.35 31.07 -4.62
CA ALA A 142 -27.62 31.53 -3.44
C ALA A 142 -26.18 30.99 -3.31
N ARG A 143 -25.82 29.99 -4.11
CA ARG A 143 -24.49 29.36 -4.09
C ARG A 143 -23.62 29.75 -5.28
N ALA A 144 -24.06 30.65 -6.15
CA ALA A 144 -23.30 31.05 -7.34
C ALA A 144 -21.84 31.41 -7.01
N GLY A 145 -20.89 30.84 -7.75
CA GLY A 145 -19.45 31.04 -7.56
C GLY A 145 -18.80 30.19 -6.45
N GLN A 146 -19.58 29.40 -5.70
CA GLN A 146 -19.02 28.47 -4.72
C GLN A 146 -18.44 27.22 -5.40
N VAL A 147 -17.39 26.66 -4.81
CA VAL A 147 -16.71 25.46 -5.29
C VAL A 147 -16.91 24.31 -4.32
N ASP A 148 -17.49 23.21 -4.80
CA ASP A 148 -17.59 21.95 -4.09
C ASP A 148 -16.50 20.99 -4.59
N TYR A 149 -15.69 20.47 -3.67
CA TYR A 149 -14.66 19.48 -3.99
C TYR A 149 -15.30 18.08 -4.08
N THR A 150 -15.20 17.44 -5.24
CA THR A 150 -15.76 16.10 -5.46
C THR A 150 -14.85 15.01 -4.89
N ILE A 151 -15.28 13.75 -4.98
CA ILE A 151 -14.46 12.60 -4.56
C ILE A 151 -13.15 12.58 -5.36
N GLU A 152 -13.25 12.87 -6.66
CA GLU A 152 -12.17 12.90 -7.64
C GLU A 152 -11.08 13.91 -7.28
N TYR A 153 -11.45 15.04 -6.65
CA TYR A 153 -10.47 15.97 -6.10
C TYR A 153 -9.57 15.30 -5.06
N TYR A 154 -10.17 14.57 -4.12
CA TYR A 154 -9.45 13.96 -3.01
C TYR A 154 -8.63 12.76 -3.47
N THR A 155 -9.20 11.89 -4.31
CA THR A 155 -8.51 10.71 -4.86
C THR A 155 -7.33 11.11 -5.74
N THR A 156 -7.51 12.10 -6.63
CA THR A 156 -6.41 12.67 -7.44
C THR A 156 -5.39 13.40 -6.55
N GLY A 157 -5.87 14.15 -5.56
CA GLY A 157 -5.03 14.84 -4.59
C GLY A 157 -4.14 13.90 -3.79
N HIS A 158 -4.61 12.67 -3.50
CA HIS A 158 -3.76 11.66 -2.89
C HIS A 158 -2.59 11.29 -3.81
N LEU A 159 -2.77 11.15 -5.12
CA LEU A 159 -1.65 10.87 -6.01
C LEU A 159 -0.68 12.06 -6.10
N THR A 160 -1.21 13.26 -6.38
CA THR A 160 -0.40 14.42 -6.77
C THR A 160 0.29 15.10 -5.60
N LYS A 161 -0.32 15.12 -4.40
CA LYS A 161 0.26 15.75 -3.20
C LYS A 161 1.55 15.08 -2.74
N PHE A 162 1.73 13.79 -3.05
CA PHE A 162 2.88 12.99 -2.59
C PHE A 162 3.81 12.56 -3.74
N ARG A 163 3.57 13.05 -4.96
CA ARG A 163 4.39 12.82 -6.16
C ARG A 163 4.85 14.16 -6.76
N PRO A 164 6.02 14.69 -6.40
CA PRO A 164 6.54 15.87 -7.08
C PRO A 164 6.90 15.52 -8.54
N ALA A 165 6.63 16.45 -9.45
CA ALA A 165 6.82 16.31 -10.90
C ALA A 165 8.30 16.26 -11.35
N ARG A 166 9.28 16.31 -10.44
CA ARG A 166 10.71 16.37 -10.78
C ARG A 166 11.47 15.15 -10.24
N GLY A 167 11.98 14.35 -11.17
CA GLY A 167 12.86 13.19 -10.93
C GLY A 167 12.20 11.88 -11.35
N ALA A 168 12.78 11.20 -12.34
CA ALA A 168 12.34 9.89 -12.82
C ALA A 168 12.22 8.91 -11.64
N ALA A 169 10.98 8.63 -11.25
CA ALA A 169 10.70 7.76 -10.13
C ALA A 169 10.65 6.31 -10.66
N ASP A 170 11.72 5.55 -10.47
CA ASP A 170 11.81 4.17 -10.99
C ASP A 170 10.86 3.20 -10.29
N ARG A 171 10.17 2.42 -11.13
CA ARG A 171 9.20 1.41 -10.75
C ARG A 171 9.94 0.17 -10.24
N LEU A 172 9.67 -0.26 -9.01
CA LEU A 172 10.17 -1.55 -8.52
C LEU A 172 9.18 -2.65 -8.90
N HIS A 173 9.68 -3.74 -9.46
CA HIS A 173 8.89 -4.94 -9.74
C HIS A 173 8.83 -5.82 -8.49
N ARG A 174 7.63 -6.16 -8.02
CA ARG A 174 7.39 -7.27 -7.08
C ARG A 174 6.12 -8.03 -7.45
N GLN A 175 6.21 -9.36 -7.37
CA GLN A 175 5.16 -10.32 -7.73
C GLN A 175 3.95 -10.38 -6.78
N ARG A 176 3.73 -9.39 -5.92
CA ARG A 176 2.47 -9.24 -5.16
C ARG A 176 2.05 -7.79 -5.09
N HIS A 177 0.96 -7.46 -5.77
CA HIS A 177 0.09 -6.29 -5.58
C HIS A 177 0.67 -4.99 -4.99
N ARG A 178 1.80 -4.42 -5.46
CA ARG A 178 2.17 -3.02 -5.13
C ARG A 178 3.08 -2.41 -6.18
N ALA A 179 2.86 -1.12 -6.47
CA ALA A 179 3.69 -0.32 -7.34
C ALA A 179 4.40 0.75 -6.50
N GLU A 180 5.70 0.59 -6.25
CA GLU A 180 6.50 1.54 -5.48
C GLU A 180 7.45 2.34 -6.39
N ARG A 181 7.68 3.64 -6.10
CA ARG A 181 8.57 4.55 -6.87
C ARG A 181 9.32 5.56 -5.96
N ARG A 182 10.61 5.84 -6.22
CA ARG A 182 11.59 6.60 -5.36
C ARG A 182 11.59 8.13 -5.62
N VAL A 183 11.78 8.97 -4.60
CA VAL A 183 11.92 10.45 -4.68
C VAL A 183 12.84 10.99 -3.55
N PRO A 184 13.70 12.03 -3.72
CA PRO A 184 14.45 12.72 -2.65
C PRO A 184 13.75 13.99 -2.08
N GLN A 185 13.91 14.35 -0.78
CA GLN A 185 13.26 15.53 -0.13
C GLN A 185 14.06 16.25 0.99
N PRO A 186 13.75 17.54 1.28
CA PRO A 186 13.87 18.18 2.61
C PRO A 186 12.60 18.94 3.13
N GLY A 187 12.47 19.15 4.45
CA GLY A 187 11.51 20.05 5.16
C GLY A 187 10.44 19.42 6.11
N ARG A 188 9.98 20.05 7.23
CA ARG A 188 9.19 19.50 8.38
C ARG A 188 8.16 20.49 8.95
N VAL A 189 6.96 20.06 9.41
CA VAL A 189 6.12 20.65 10.51
C VAL A 189 5.15 19.57 11.11
N GLN A 190 4.80 19.65 12.40
CA GLN A 190 3.96 18.72 13.21
C GLN A 190 2.64 19.37 13.71
N GLY A 191 1.61 18.55 14.02
CA GLY A 191 0.42 18.88 14.83
C GLY A 191 -0.42 17.63 15.16
N ALA A 192 -1.14 17.57 16.29
CA ALA A 192 -1.78 16.37 16.90
C ALA A 192 -3.31 16.52 17.15
N ALA A 193 -4.12 15.44 16.98
CA ALA A 193 -5.44 15.22 17.62
C ALA A 193 -6.04 13.80 17.37
N ARG A 194 -6.93 13.36 18.28
CA ARG A 194 -7.54 12.02 18.50
C ARG A 194 -8.57 11.58 17.45
N ALA A 195 -8.67 10.26 17.19
CA ALA A 195 -9.73 9.61 16.39
C ALA A 195 -10.35 8.37 17.08
N GLN A 196 -11.67 8.20 16.96
CA GLN A 196 -12.43 6.99 17.34
C GLN A 196 -12.58 6.02 16.13
N ARG A 197 -12.74 4.73 16.45
CA ARG A 197 -12.48 3.55 15.60
C ARG A 197 -13.62 3.18 14.65
N ARG A 198 -13.27 2.81 13.40
CA ARG A 198 -13.85 1.66 12.66
C ARG A 198 -12.77 0.97 11.81
N GLN A 199 -12.95 -0.33 11.60
CA GLN A 199 -11.94 -1.34 11.24
C GLN A 199 -11.38 -1.22 9.81
N LEU A 200 -10.06 -1.34 9.67
CA LEU A 200 -9.34 -1.52 8.40
C LEU A 200 -8.62 -2.89 8.43
N ARG A 201 -8.74 -3.67 7.34
CA ARG A 201 -8.04 -4.97 7.15
C ARG A 201 -6.63 -4.75 6.56
N PRO A 202 -5.57 -5.46 7.01
CA PRO A 202 -4.21 -5.24 6.50
C PRO A 202 -3.90 -6.07 5.24
N VAL A 203 -3.20 -5.45 4.28
CA VAL A 203 -2.51 -6.12 3.15
C VAL A 203 -1.03 -5.71 3.23
N GLY A 204 -0.07 -6.63 3.19
CA GLY A 204 1.37 -6.40 3.46
C GLY A 204 2.20 -5.82 2.29
N GLU A 205 3.41 -5.30 2.58
CA GLU A 205 4.38 -4.67 1.66
C GLU A 205 5.86 -4.93 2.08
N ASP A 206 6.80 -4.34 1.35
CA ASP A 206 7.84 -5.03 0.62
C ASP A 206 9.18 -4.22 0.70
N GLY A 207 9.89 -4.32 1.83
CA GLY A 207 11.36 -4.24 1.97
C GLY A 207 12.28 -3.13 1.41
N LEU A 208 11.86 -2.06 0.74
CA LEU A 208 12.82 -1.15 0.02
C LEU A 208 12.85 0.35 0.41
N GLY A 209 12.29 0.74 1.57
CA GLY A 209 12.58 2.05 2.16
C GLY A 209 12.05 3.27 1.36
N ARG A 210 10.81 3.18 0.84
CA ARG A 210 10.14 4.25 0.10
C ARG A 210 8.91 4.77 0.87
N ALA A 211 8.52 6.02 0.61
CA ALA A 211 7.24 6.55 1.07
C ALA A 211 6.11 5.83 0.32
N VAL A 212 5.27 5.11 1.08
CA VAL A 212 4.12 4.38 0.56
C VAL A 212 2.87 5.21 0.83
N LEU A 213 2.16 5.53 -0.25
CA LEU A 213 0.85 6.12 -0.19
C LEU A 213 -0.19 4.99 -0.15
N HIS A 214 -0.75 4.75 1.03
CA HIS A 214 -1.81 3.77 1.23
C HIS A 214 -3.17 4.45 1.09
N LEU A 215 -3.92 4.04 0.07
CA LEU A 215 -5.27 4.50 -0.17
C LEU A 215 -6.23 3.34 0.05
N HIS A 216 -7.02 3.45 1.11
CA HIS A 216 -8.07 2.50 1.41
C HIS A 216 -9.40 3.01 0.86
N PRO A 217 -10.24 2.13 0.29
CA PRO A 217 -11.63 2.42 0.08
C PRO A 217 -12.37 2.38 1.42
N ALA A 218 -12.61 3.55 2.02
CA ALA A 218 -13.47 3.67 3.19
C ALA A 218 -14.47 4.81 2.92
N GLY A 219 -15.76 4.50 3.09
CA GLY A 219 -16.90 5.31 2.71
C GLY A 219 -17.05 6.68 3.38
N PRO A 220 -18.23 7.32 3.27
CA PRO A 220 -18.38 8.76 3.04
C PRO A 220 -18.10 9.70 4.23
N HIS A 221 -17.61 9.22 5.37
CA HIS A 221 -17.33 10.08 6.51
C HIS A 221 -16.02 9.67 7.19
N HIS A 222 -14.95 10.42 6.93
CA HIS A 222 -14.04 11.03 7.92
C HIS A 222 -12.68 11.38 7.27
N ARG A 223 -12.33 12.66 7.34
CA ARG A 223 -10.99 13.20 7.03
C ARG A 223 -10.15 13.16 8.31
N HIS A 224 -8.88 12.75 8.23
CA HIS A 224 -7.72 13.30 8.95
C HIS A 224 -6.45 12.60 8.42
N VAL A 225 -5.46 13.38 7.96
CA VAL A 225 -4.09 12.91 7.66
C VAL A 225 -3.15 13.64 8.63
N HIS A 226 -2.57 12.92 9.59
CA HIS A 226 -1.48 13.42 10.45
C HIS A 226 -0.13 13.10 9.81
N LEU A 227 0.65 14.14 9.46
CA LEU A 227 2.08 14.00 9.15
C LEU A 227 2.90 14.23 10.41
N VAL A 228 3.43 13.14 11.01
CA VAL A 228 4.51 13.23 11.99
C VAL A 228 5.79 12.75 11.30
N ARG A 229 6.79 13.64 11.24
CA ARG A 229 8.13 13.32 10.71
C ARG A 229 8.89 12.47 11.74
N GLN A 230 8.83 11.13 11.62
CA GLN A 230 9.61 10.20 12.45
C GLN A 230 10.88 9.73 11.73
N PRO A 231 12.03 9.60 12.42
CA PRO A 231 13.23 9.00 11.86
C PRO A 231 13.02 7.50 11.59
N VAL A 232 13.64 7.00 10.51
CA VAL A 232 13.47 5.65 9.94
C VAL A 232 13.65 4.55 10.99
N ARG A 233 12.64 3.69 11.18
CA ARG A 233 12.81 2.33 11.73
C ARG A 233 12.05 1.32 10.87
N ARG A 234 12.73 0.21 10.55
CA ARG A 234 12.32 -0.91 9.68
C ARG A 234 10.88 -1.36 9.96
N GLY A 235 10.15 -1.74 8.90
CA GLY A 235 8.72 -2.05 8.91
C GLY A 235 8.29 -2.96 10.05
N ARG A 236 7.22 -2.55 10.72
CA ARG A 236 6.57 -3.29 11.81
C ARG A 236 5.17 -3.64 11.31
N HIS A 237 4.79 -4.92 11.33
CA HIS A 237 3.40 -5.21 11.72
C HIS A 237 3.24 -4.45 13.01
N ALA A 238 2.38 -3.42 13.05
CA ALA A 238 2.39 -2.38 14.07
C ALA A 238 2.91 -2.95 15.37
N ASP A 239 4.18 -2.66 15.65
CA ASP A 239 4.93 -3.28 16.73
C ASP A 239 4.19 -2.83 17.96
N ARG A 240 3.53 -3.79 18.56
CA ARG A 240 2.51 -3.55 19.56
C ARG A 240 2.71 -4.60 20.63
N PRO A 241 2.30 -4.27 21.85
CA PRO A 241 2.42 -5.20 22.94
C PRO A 241 1.59 -6.46 22.67
N ILE A 242 2.22 -7.61 22.91
CA ILE A 242 1.49 -8.85 23.19
C ILE A 242 1.18 -8.80 24.68
N THR A 243 -0.09 -8.87 25.07
CA THR A 243 -0.47 -8.82 26.47
C THR A 243 -0.95 -10.17 26.98
N GLY A 244 -0.55 -10.53 28.19
CA GLY A 244 -0.88 -11.79 28.86
C GLY A 244 -1.59 -11.58 30.19
N ILE A 245 -1.35 -12.49 31.12
CA ILE A 245 -1.91 -12.48 32.47
C ILE A 245 -1.72 -11.12 33.17
N GLY A 246 -2.77 -10.66 33.86
CA GLY A 246 -2.76 -9.37 34.56
C GLY A 246 -2.60 -8.13 33.66
N GLY A 247 -2.82 -8.27 32.34
CA GLY A 247 -2.63 -7.19 31.38
C GLY A 247 -1.15 -6.84 31.14
N LYS A 248 -0.22 -7.69 31.59
CA LYS A 248 1.21 -7.48 31.45
C LYS A 248 1.67 -7.73 30.02
N CYS A 249 2.71 -7.02 29.60
CA CYS A 249 3.28 -7.13 28.28
C CYS A 249 4.32 -8.24 28.24
N LEU A 250 4.35 -9.01 27.15
CA LEU A 250 5.50 -9.84 26.80
C LEU A 250 6.69 -8.92 26.54
N ASP A 251 7.78 -9.16 27.24
CA ASP A 251 8.90 -8.24 27.41
C ASP A 251 10.22 -8.99 27.21
N VAL A 252 11.15 -8.40 26.46
CA VAL A 252 12.54 -8.88 26.41
C VAL A 252 13.31 -8.22 27.56
N THR A 253 13.88 -9.05 28.43
CA THR A 253 14.53 -8.60 29.67
C THR A 253 15.58 -7.51 29.41
N ASP A 254 15.52 -6.44 30.20
CA ASP A 254 16.44 -5.29 30.18
C ASP A 254 16.59 -4.59 28.83
N ASN A 255 15.63 -4.79 27.92
CA ASN A 255 15.69 -4.29 26.55
C ASN A 255 16.98 -4.71 25.81
N SER A 256 17.55 -5.85 26.20
CA SER A 256 18.78 -6.40 25.63
C SER A 256 18.50 -7.21 24.36
N SER A 257 19.20 -6.89 23.28
CA SER A 257 19.14 -7.63 22.01
C SER A 257 20.15 -8.78 21.92
N ALA A 258 20.83 -9.15 23.02
CA ALA A 258 21.73 -10.31 23.02
C ALA A 258 20.96 -11.62 22.79
N ASP A 259 21.60 -12.57 22.08
CA ASP A 259 21.05 -13.91 21.94
C ASP A 259 21.03 -14.62 23.31
N GLY A 260 19.90 -15.25 23.63
CA GLY A 260 19.65 -15.90 24.91
C GLY A 260 18.98 -15.02 25.97
N THR A 261 18.77 -13.73 25.68
CA THR A 261 18.04 -12.83 26.59
C THR A 261 16.65 -13.40 26.91
N PRO A 262 16.26 -13.51 28.19
CA PRO A 262 14.96 -14.08 28.56
C PRO A 262 13.79 -13.25 28.02
N ALA A 263 12.75 -13.94 27.56
CA ALA A 263 11.42 -13.35 27.53
C ALA A 263 10.79 -13.42 28.94
N GLN A 264 10.06 -12.37 29.31
CA GLN A 264 9.40 -12.21 30.59
C GLN A 264 8.07 -11.48 30.41
N ILE A 265 7.32 -11.34 31.50
CA ILE A 265 6.25 -10.35 31.57
C ILE A 265 6.68 -9.13 32.36
N TRP A 266 6.22 -7.96 31.94
CA TRP A 266 6.44 -6.70 32.63
C TRP A 266 5.26 -5.76 32.44
N SER A 267 5.11 -4.78 33.32
CA SER A 267 4.18 -3.67 33.14
C SER A 267 4.37 -3.03 31.77
N CYS A 268 3.29 -2.71 31.06
CA CYS A 268 3.40 -2.15 29.72
C CYS A 268 3.98 -0.72 29.76
N THR A 269 5.24 -0.57 29.36
CA THR A 269 5.98 0.70 29.32
C THR A 269 5.97 1.34 27.93
N GLY A 270 5.66 0.56 26.90
CA GLY A 270 5.81 0.99 25.50
C GLY A 270 7.26 0.94 24.99
N GLY A 271 8.20 0.43 25.80
CA GLY A 271 9.59 0.21 25.43
C GLY A 271 9.76 -0.70 24.22
N ALA A 272 10.87 -0.55 23.47
CA ALA A 272 11.09 -1.26 22.22
C ALA A 272 11.12 -2.80 22.39
N ASN A 273 11.49 -3.28 23.57
CA ASN A 273 11.52 -4.67 24.00
C ASN A 273 10.15 -5.29 24.31
N GLN A 274 9.11 -4.48 24.38
CA GLN A 274 7.72 -4.92 24.51
C GLN A 274 6.96 -4.82 23.20
N GLN A 275 7.63 -4.34 22.16
CA GLN A 275 7.04 -4.24 20.84
C GLN A 275 7.34 -5.50 20.06
N TRP A 276 6.27 -6.18 19.65
CA TRP A 276 6.35 -7.42 18.91
C TRP A 276 5.69 -7.28 17.54
N THR A 277 6.38 -7.78 16.53
CA THR A 277 5.87 -7.99 15.17
C THR A 277 5.49 -9.45 15.04
N ARG A 278 4.24 -9.72 14.64
CA ARG A 278 3.86 -11.04 14.12
C ARG A 278 4.19 -11.10 12.64
N ALA A 279 5.24 -11.82 12.27
CA ALA A 279 5.65 -11.94 10.88
C ALA A 279 4.81 -12.98 10.14
N ALA A 280 4.68 -12.81 8.83
CA ALA A 280 3.92 -13.72 7.95
C ALA A 280 4.52 -15.13 7.87
N ASP A 281 5.78 -15.31 8.30
CA ASP A 281 6.50 -16.58 8.32
C ASP A 281 6.28 -17.39 9.62
N GLY A 282 5.34 -16.98 10.47
CA GLY A 282 5.00 -17.67 11.72
C GLY A 282 5.86 -17.29 12.93
N THR A 283 6.83 -16.39 12.77
CA THR A 283 7.68 -15.91 13.88
C THR A 283 7.07 -14.72 14.62
N LEU A 284 7.35 -14.61 15.93
CA LEU A 284 7.12 -13.40 16.72
C LEU A 284 8.47 -12.70 16.92
N ARG A 285 8.55 -11.42 16.57
CA ARG A 285 9.83 -10.69 16.52
C ARG A 285 9.84 -9.45 17.39
N SER A 286 10.91 -9.26 18.18
CA SER A 286 11.19 -8.04 18.92
C SER A 286 12.67 -7.71 18.82
N LEU A 287 13.04 -6.43 18.91
CA LEU A 287 14.44 -5.96 18.81
C LEU A 287 15.22 -6.51 17.60
N GLY A 288 14.52 -6.87 16.51
CA GLY A 288 15.12 -7.44 15.30
C GLY A 288 15.42 -8.96 15.36
N LYS A 289 14.95 -9.65 16.40
CA LYS A 289 15.18 -11.07 16.67
C LYS A 289 13.87 -11.81 16.93
N CYS A 290 13.92 -13.13 16.99
CA CYS A 290 12.77 -14.02 17.09
C CYS A 290 12.55 -14.51 18.53
N LEU A 291 11.28 -14.68 18.92
CA LEU A 291 10.87 -15.40 20.12
C LEU A 291 11.17 -16.89 19.90
N ASP A 292 12.02 -17.46 20.74
CA ASP A 292 12.71 -18.72 20.50
C ASP A 292 12.57 -19.64 21.71
N VAL A 293 12.26 -20.90 21.48
CA VAL A 293 12.36 -21.94 22.51
C VAL A 293 13.82 -22.38 22.63
N ALA A 294 14.42 -22.16 23.80
CA ALA A 294 15.87 -22.32 23.97
C ALA A 294 16.37 -23.72 23.55
N GLY A 295 17.33 -23.74 22.63
CA GLY A 295 17.91 -24.98 22.09
C GLY A 295 16.93 -25.88 21.33
N GLY A 296 15.73 -25.39 21.00
CA GLY A 296 14.66 -26.20 20.43
C GLY A 296 14.14 -27.29 21.38
N GLY A 297 14.26 -27.09 22.70
CA GLY A 297 13.78 -28.06 23.69
C GLY A 297 12.26 -28.27 23.62
N THR A 298 11.81 -29.47 23.98
CA THR A 298 10.39 -29.86 23.95
C THR A 298 9.84 -30.21 25.34
N ALA A 299 10.69 -30.18 26.38
CA ALA A 299 10.30 -30.46 27.75
C ALA A 299 9.51 -29.29 28.37
N ASP A 300 8.61 -29.61 29.31
CA ASP A 300 7.93 -28.57 30.11
C ASP A 300 8.96 -27.80 30.93
N GLY A 301 8.81 -26.48 30.97
CA GLY A 301 9.76 -25.59 31.61
C GLY A 301 10.94 -25.20 30.73
N THR A 302 11.00 -25.65 29.46
CA THR A 302 12.01 -25.11 28.54
C THR A 302 11.77 -23.62 28.37
N ARG A 303 12.81 -22.83 28.67
CA ARG A 303 12.77 -21.37 28.65
C ARG A 303 12.49 -20.83 27.24
N VAL A 304 11.78 -19.71 27.19
CA VAL A 304 11.62 -18.90 25.98
C VAL A 304 12.52 -17.66 26.05
N GLN A 305 13.19 -17.36 24.94
CA GLN A 305 14.24 -16.35 24.84
C GLN A 305 14.12 -15.55 23.55
N LEU A 306 14.94 -14.51 23.45
CA LEU A 306 15.21 -13.80 22.21
C LEU A 306 16.44 -14.43 21.53
N TRP A 307 16.31 -14.77 20.24
CA TRP A 307 17.40 -15.34 19.45
C TRP A 307 17.40 -14.84 18.01
N THR A 308 18.58 -14.75 17.40
CA THR A 308 18.74 -14.45 15.98
C THR A 308 17.83 -15.35 15.12
N CYS A 309 17.02 -14.74 14.27
CA CYS A 309 16.08 -15.50 13.44
C CYS A 309 16.84 -16.44 12.51
N ASN A 310 16.61 -17.76 12.66
CA ASN A 310 17.37 -18.82 12.00
C ASN A 310 16.48 -19.78 11.18
N GLY A 311 15.16 -19.55 11.16
CA GLY A 311 14.21 -20.36 10.39
C GLY A 311 13.85 -21.71 11.01
N SER A 312 14.37 -22.03 12.19
CA SER A 312 14.04 -23.27 12.90
C SER A 312 12.60 -23.29 13.42
N ALA A 313 12.06 -24.48 13.64
CA ALA A 313 10.71 -24.66 14.19
C ALA A 313 10.60 -24.21 15.67
N ALA A 314 11.73 -24.05 16.37
CA ALA A 314 11.81 -23.47 17.71
C ALA A 314 11.36 -21.99 17.77
N GLN A 315 11.34 -21.31 16.61
CA GLN A 315 10.97 -19.89 16.48
C GLN A 315 9.55 -19.69 15.94
N GLN A 316 8.83 -20.77 15.69
CA GLN A 316 7.49 -20.77 15.10
C GLN A 316 6.43 -20.75 16.19
N TRP A 317 5.39 -19.93 15.99
CA TRP A 317 4.30 -19.75 16.95
C TRP A 317 2.95 -19.66 16.25
N THR A 318 2.02 -20.52 16.66
CA THR A 318 0.64 -20.52 16.19
C THR A 318 -0.27 -19.94 17.25
N TRP A 319 -1.05 -18.93 16.88
CA TRP A 319 -2.07 -18.35 17.76
C TRP A 319 -3.41 -19.01 17.52
N THR A 320 -4.02 -19.54 18.59
CA THR A 320 -5.29 -20.26 18.51
C THR A 320 -6.47 -19.34 18.83
N ALA A 321 -7.68 -19.78 18.47
CA ALA A 321 -8.92 -19.11 18.90
C ALA A 321 -9.06 -19.08 20.44
N GLY A 322 -8.45 -20.04 21.14
CA GLY A 322 -8.35 -20.10 22.60
C GLY A 322 -7.39 -19.08 23.21
N ARG A 323 -6.76 -18.23 22.40
CA ARG A 323 -5.71 -17.25 22.75
C ARG A 323 -4.41 -17.87 23.23
N ASP A 324 -4.14 -19.11 22.86
CA ASP A 324 -2.87 -19.76 23.15
C ASP A 324 -1.84 -19.38 22.10
N LEU A 325 -0.59 -19.20 22.51
CA LEU A 325 0.57 -19.14 21.60
C LEU A 325 1.29 -20.47 21.66
N VAL A 326 1.11 -21.30 20.66
CA VAL A 326 1.60 -22.68 20.61
C VAL A 326 2.86 -22.75 19.77
N ASN A 327 3.94 -23.29 20.32
CA ASN A 327 5.08 -23.71 19.51
C ASN A 327 4.74 -25.08 18.88
N PRO A 328 4.68 -25.18 17.53
CA PRO A 328 4.22 -26.40 16.86
C PRO A 328 5.23 -27.55 16.94
N GLN A 329 6.53 -27.26 17.14
CA GLN A 329 7.56 -28.30 17.29
C GLN A 329 7.40 -29.04 18.63
N ALA A 330 7.17 -28.29 19.72
CA ALA A 330 7.00 -28.86 21.05
C ALA A 330 5.55 -29.26 21.35
N ASN A 331 4.57 -28.80 20.54
CA ASN A 331 3.14 -28.88 20.82
C ASN A 331 2.76 -28.33 22.21
N LYS A 332 3.36 -27.19 22.58
CA LYS A 332 3.27 -26.59 23.91
C LYS A 332 3.03 -25.09 23.84
N CYS A 333 2.43 -24.55 24.88
CA CYS A 333 1.99 -23.17 24.97
C CYS A 333 3.07 -22.28 25.59
N LEU A 334 3.19 -21.04 25.12
CA LEU A 334 3.91 -19.97 25.81
C LEU A 334 3.24 -19.72 27.15
N ASP A 335 3.99 -19.89 28.22
CA ASP A 335 3.52 -19.97 29.60
C ASP A 335 4.29 -18.97 30.47
N VAL A 336 3.58 -18.21 31.30
CA VAL A 336 4.21 -17.44 32.38
C VAL A 336 4.39 -18.35 33.60
N THR A 337 5.64 -18.53 34.00
CA THR A 337 6.03 -19.46 35.07
C THR A 337 5.27 -19.16 36.37
N GLY A 338 4.69 -20.20 36.99
CA GLY A 338 4.04 -20.09 38.30
C GLY A 338 2.69 -19.35 38.29
N ASN A 339 2.09 -19.09 37.12
CA ASN A 339 0.78 -18.48 36.97
C ASN A 339 0.58 -17.17 37.77
N THR A 340 1.59 -16.30 37.72
CA THR A 340 1.62 -15.00 38.42
C THR A 340 1.70 -13.83 37.45
N SER A 341 1.29 -12.64 37.88
CA SER A 341 1.39 -11.38 37.15
C SER A 341 2.51 -10.46 37.66
N ALA A 342 3.43 -10.99 38.48
CA ALA A 342 4.59 -10.25 38.98
C ALA A 342 5.54 -9.85 37.85
N ASP A 343 5.97 -8.58 37.84
CA ASP A 343 6.94 -8.08 36.87
C ASP A 343 8.27 -8.84 36.99
N GLY A 344 8.86 -9.17 35.84
CA GLY A 344 10.12 -9.91 35.77
C GLY A 344 9.94 -11.43 35.67
N THR A 345 8.73 -11.95 35.83
CA THR A 345 8.45 -13.39 35.72
C THR A 345 8.77 -13.90 34.32
N LYS A 346 9.62 -14.92 34.22
CA LYS A 346 10.08 -15.47 32.93
C LYS A 346 9.03 -16.35 32.26
N THR A 347 9.08 -16.38 30.93
CA THR A 347 8.26 -17.27 30.13
C THR A 347 8.99 -18.57 29.79
N GLN A 348 8.20 -19.62 29.61
CA GLN A 348 8.62 -20.97 29.27
C GLN A 348 7.62 -21.57 28.28
N ILE A 349 7.92 -22.75 27.75
CA ILE A 349 6.90 -23.60 27.16
C ILE A 349 6.39 -24.59 28.21
N TRP A 350 5.08 -24.82 28.20
CA TRP A 350 4.43 -25.80 29.06
C TRP A 350 3.28 -26.47 28.31
N SER A 351 2.94 -27.69 28.70
CA SER A 351 1.72 -28.37 28.27
C SER A 351 0.53 -27.41 28.32
N CYS A 352 -0.24 -27.35 27.23
CA CYS A 352 -1.36 -26.40 27.13
C CYS A 352 -2.47 -26.80 28.10
N THR A 353 -2.62 -26.06 29.20
CA THR A 353 -3.58 -26.34 30.30
C THR A 353 -4.85 -25.51 30.18
N GLY A 354 -4.81 -24.44 29.37
CA GLY A 354 -5.89 -23.45 29.32
C GLY A 354 -5.85 -22.42 30.45
N GLY A 355 -4.83 -22.46 31.31
CA GLY A 355 -4.61 -21.50 32.39
C GLY A 355 -4.43 -20.06 31.90
N ALA A 356 -4.74 -19.09 32.77
CA ALA A 356 -4.68 -17.66 32.45
C ALA A 356 -3.27 -17.19 32.03
N ASN A 357 -2.22 -17.81 32.57
CA ASN A 357 -0.82 -17.58 32.25
C ASN A 357 -0.38 -18.07 30.87
N GLN A 358 -1.25 -18.75 30.13
CA GLN A 358 -1.01 -19.19 28.75
C GLN A 358 -1.85 -18.40 27.73
N LYS A 359 -2.64 -17.42 28.19
CA LYS A 359 -3.55 -16.64 27.36
C LYS A 359 -2.89 -15.33 26.93
N TRP A 360 -2.76 -15.15 25.63
CA TRP A 360 -2.09 -14.02 25.02
C TRP A 360 -3.00 -13.31 24.02
N THR A 361 -3.08 -12.01 24.17
CA THR A 361 -3.71 -11.11 23.20
C THR A 361 -2.63 -10.58 22.29
N LEU A 362 -2.66 -11.01 21.03
CA LEU A 362 -1.77 -10.51 20.00
C LEU A 362 -2.22 -9.14 19.49
N PRO A 363 -1.29 -8.35 18.95
CA PRO A 363 -1.63 -7.09 18.31
C PRO A 363 -2.48 -7.30 17.05
N SER A 364 -3.61 -6.58 17.00
CA SER A 364 -4.58 -6.59 15.88
C SER A 364 -4.05 -5.95 14.62
#